data_AF-A0A3T1XJ91-F1
#
_entry.id   AF-A0A3T1XJ91-F1
#
_cell.length_a   1.000
_cell.length_b   1.000
_cell.length_c   1.000
_cell.angle_alpha   90.00
_cell.angle_beta   90.00
_cell.angle_gamma   90.00
#
_symmetry.space_group_name_H-M   'P 1'
#
loop_
_entity.id
_entity.type
_entity.pdbx_description
1 polymer ?
#
loop_
_entity_poly.entity_id
_entity_poly.type
_entity_poly.pdbx_seq_one_letter_code
_entity_poly.pdbx_strand_id
1 'polypeptide(L)'
;MAYRDRGMQKWQGMILSEHTEQLEQAKRKLSWLPQQSEECLVEILSYAVTKQHAITIQRLTEDENGYPLPFVVGRIVGVEDDRIYLRDMAGEITVLTFDDLNHISEGTIEKWYR
;
A
#
# COMPACT_ATOMS: atom_id res chain seq x y z
N MET A 1 -55.92 12.66 19.58
CA MET A 1 -55.16 12.50 20.85
C MET A 1 -54.87 11.02 21.01
N ALA A 2 -53.84 10.52 20.33
CA ALA A 2 -52.44 10.44 20.78
C ALA A 2 -52.17 9.09 21.46
N TYR A 3 -52.19 8.05 20.63
CA TYR A 3 -51.66 6.72 20.91
C TYR A 3 -50.12 6.84 20.99
N ARG A 4 -49.55 6.68 22.18
CA ARG A 4 -48.10 6.57 22.41
C ARG A 4 -47.78 5.11 22.65
N ASP A 5 -47.46 4.41 21.57
CA ASP A 5 -46.10 4.08 21.15
C ASP A 5 -45.45 2.98 22.00
N ARG A 6 -45.64 1.76 21.48
CA ARG A 6 -44.66 0.69 21.23
C ARG A 6 -43.47 0.66 22.18
N GLY A 7 -43.42 -0.44 22.93
CA GLY A 7 -42.31 -0.82 23.76
C GLY A 7 -40.98 -0.79 23.02
N MET A 8 -39.95 -0.33 23.72
CA MET A 8 -38.60 -0.76 23.46
C MET A 8 -37.98 -1.13 24.80
N GLN A 9 -37.77 -2.43 24.94
CA GLN A 9 -37.00 -3.09 25.97
C GLN A 9 -35.65 -2.38 26.13
N LYS A 10 -35.34 -1.93 27.35
CA LYS A 10 -34.04 -1.34 27.68
C LYS A 10 -32.98 -2.44 27.60
N TRP A 11 -32.26 -2.50 26.48
CA TRP A 11 -30.98 -3.22 26.42
C TRP A 11 -29.91 -2.30 26.99
N GLN A 12 -29.76 -2.31 28.32
CA GLN A 12 -28.48 -1.97 28.93
C GLN A 12 -27.59 -3.20 28.76
N GLY A 13 -26.75 -3.18 27.75
CA GLY A 13 -25.79 -4.23 27.49
C GLY A 13 -24.76 -3.77 26.48
N MET A 14 -23.65 -3.24 27.00
CA MET A 14 -22.35 -3.14 26.34
C MET A 14 -22.19 -2.01 25.30
N ILE A 15 -22.23 -0.78 25.79
CA ILE A 15 -21.20 0.18 25.36
C ILE A 15 -19.89 -0.38 25.91
N LEU A 16 -19.08 -1.01 25.05
CA LEU A 16 -17.62 -1.27 25.17
C LEU A 16 -17.19 -2.32 24.13
N SER A 17 -17.56 -2.12 22.87
CA SER A 17 -16.83 -2.72 21.74
C SER A 17 -16.64 -1.70 20.61
N GLU A 18 -16.61 -0.40 20.96
CA GLU A 18 -16.31 0.70 20.02
C GLU A 18 -14.84 1.13 20.09
N HIS A 19 -13.95 0.25 20.54
CA HIS A 19 -12.52 0.49 20.43
C HIS A 19 -11.84 -0.79 19.96
N THR A 20 -11.12 -0.68 18.84
CA THR A 20 -10.07 -1.57 18.30
C THR A 20 -10.34 -2.56 17.16
N GLU A 21 -11.54 -2.71 16.58
CA GLU A 21 -11.66 -3.60 15.40
C GLU A 21 -11.36 -2.93 14.04
N GLN A 22 -11.28 -1.60 14.02
CA GLN A 22 -11.08 -0.83 12.78
C GLN A 22 -9.63 -0.38 12.56
N LEU A 23 -8.78 -0.41 13.60
CA LEU A 23 -7.35 -0.10 13.46
C LEU A 23 -6.51 -1.33 13.09
N GLU A 24 -7.01 -2.55 13.35
CA GLU A 24 -6.29 -3.79 13.03
C GLU A 24 -6.42 -4.20 11.55
N GLN A 25 -7.47 -3.76 10.85
CA GLN A 25 -7.61 -4.06 9.42
C GLN A 25 -6.66 -3.26 8.52
N ALA A 26 -6.09 -2.16 9.02
CA ALA A 26 -5.07 -1.39 8.30
C ALA A 26 -3.65 -1.98 8.48
N LYS A 27 -3.43 -2.82 9.50
CA LYS A 27 -2.25 -3.68 9.62
C LYS A 27 -2.48 -5.03 8.95
N ARG A 28 -3.01 -5.04 7.72
CA ARG A 28 -2.88 -6.22 6.86
C ARG A 28 -1.39 -6.49 6.76
N LYS A 29 -0.95 -7.60 7.36
CA LYS A 29 0.43 -8.06 7.32
C LYS A 29 0.89 -8.01 5.88
N LEU A 30 1.64 -6.96 5.53
CA LEU A 30 2.31 -6.89 4.26
C LEU A 30 3.29 -8.05 4.27
N SER A 31 3.07 -9.00 3.36
CA SER A 31 3.98 -10.11 3.20
C SER A 31 5.11 -9.67 2.29
N TRP A 32 6.32 -10.13 2.58
CA TRP A 32 7.43 -10.04 1.66
C TRP A 32 7.07 -10.77 0.36
N LEU A 33 7.07 -10.03 -0.75
CA LEU A 33 7.02 -10.63 -2.07
C LEU A 33 8.39 -11.25 -2.37
N PRO A 34 8.45 -12.26 -3.25
CA PRO A 34 9.73 -12.82 -3.67
C PRO A 34 10.60 -11.69 -4.26
N GLN A 35 11.83 -11.60 -3.75
CA GLN A 35 12.81 -10.65 -4.25
C GLN A 35 13.06 -10.92 -5.73
N GLN A 36 12.98 -9.87 -6.54
CA GLN A 36 13.26 -9.96 -7.97
C GLN A 36 14.74 -9.69 -8.24
N SER A 37 15.28 -10.36 -9.25
CA SER A 37 16.63 -10.06 -9.74
C SER A 37 16.71 -8.66 -10.35
N GLU A 38 17.86 -8.03 -10.26
CA GLU A 38 18.13 -6.69 -10.80
C GLU A 38 17.75 -6.58 -12.29
N GLU A 39 18.10 -7.59 -13.10
CA GLU A 39 17.71 -7.67 -14.51
C GLU A 39 16.20 -7.51 -14.75
N CYS A 40 15.40 -8.12 -13.86
CA CYS A 40 13.95 -8.11 -13.95
C CYS A 40 13.40 -6.75 -13.50
N LEU A 41 14.00 -6.16 -12.46
CA LEU A 41 13.67 -4.79 -12.02
C LEU A 41 13.94 -3.77 -13.13
N VAL A 42 15.11 -3.83 -13.77
CA VAL A 42 15.49 -2.92 -14.86
C VAL A 42 14.56 -3.08 -16.06
N GLU A 43 14.16 -4.30 -16.41
CA GLU A 43 13.21 -4.56 -17.50
C GLU A 43 11.84 -3.92 -17.20
N ILE A 44 11.30 -4.17 -16.01
CA ILE A 44 10.00 -3.62 -15.58
C ILE A 44 10.05 -2.09 -15.51
N LEU A 45 11.12 -1.51 -14.96
CA LEU A 45 11.31 -0.06 -14.89
C LEU A 45 11.38 0.56 -16.28
N SER A 46 12.16 -0.03 -17.19
CA SER A 46 12.30 0.44 -18.56
C SER A 46 10.96 0.41 -19.31
N TYR A 47 10.20 -0.67 -19.11
CA TYR A 47 8.86 -0.79 -19.66
C TYR A 47 7.91 0.25 -19.06
N ALA A 48 7.92 0.45 -17.75
CA ALA A 48 7.07 1.42 -17.06
C ALA A 48 7.38 2.87 -17.46
N VAL A 49 8.65 3.22 -17.63
CA VAL A 49 9.08 4.53 -18.16
C VAL A 49 8.54 4.73 -19.58
N THR A 50 8.71 3.72 -20.43
CA THR A 50 8.27 3.77 -21.84
C THR A 50 6.75 3.88 -21.96
N LYS A 51 6.02 3.12 -21.14
CA LYS A 51 4.55 3.10 -21.13
C LYS A 51 3.94 4.22 -20.31
N GLN A 52 4.73 4.95 -19.54
CA GLN A 52 4.26 6.03 -18.68
C GLN A 52 3.20 5.55 -17.65
N HIS A 53 3.30 4.30 -17.22
CA HIS A 53 2.37 3.66 -16.30
C HIS A 53 2.80 3.86 -14.84
N ALA A 54 1.82 3.82 -13.94
CA ALA A 54 2.08 3.73 -12.51
C ALA A 54 2.58 2.32 -12.17
N ILE A 55 3.57 2.25 -11.28
CA ILE A 55 4.11 1.00 -10.74
C ILE A 55 3.97 1.00 -9.23
N THR A 56 3.97 -0.20 -8.68
CA THR A 56 3.97 -0.44 -7.24
C THR A 56 5.30 -1.07 -6.85
N ILE A 57 5.98 -0.48 -5.86
CA ILE A 57 7.30 -0.91 -5.40
C ILE A 57 7.23 -1.31 -3.93
N GLN A 58 7.71 -2.52 -3.63
CA GLN A 58 8.00 -2.96 -2.27
C GLN A 58 9.44 -2.61 -1.93
N ARG A 59 9.60 -1.92 -0.81
CA ARG A 59 10.92 -1.58 -0.28
C ARG A 59 11.48 -2.74 0.53
N LEU A 60 12.79 -2.90 0.54
CA LEU A 60 13.53 -3.81 1.42
C LEU A 60 13.73 -3.21 2.83
N THR A 61 12.90 -2.25 3.20
CA THR A 61 12.93 -1.60 4.51
C THR A 61 11.77 -2.10 5.38
N GLU A 62 12.08 -2.34 6.66
CA GLU A 62 11.14 -2.78 7.69
C GLU A 62 10.73 -1.62 8.61
N ASP A 63 9.52 -1.71 9.14
CA ASP A 63 9.03 -0.86 10.23
C ASP A 63 9.59 -1.34 11.59
N GLU A 64 9.36 -0.56 12.66
CA GLU A 64 9.82 -0.87 14.04
C GLU A 64 9.32 -2.24 14.55
N ASN A 65 8.23 -2.73 13.97
CA ASN A 65 7.63 -4.02 14.29
C ASN A 65 8.17 -5.20 13.45
N GLY A 66 9.16 -4.99 12.57
CA GLY A 66 9.73 -6.03 11.69
C GLY A 66 8.79 -6.46 10.56
N TYR A 67 7.86 -5.58 10.17
CA TYR A 67 7.01 -5.78 9.00
C TYR A 67 7.50 -4.91 7.85
N PRO A 68 7.38 -5.35 6.59
CA PRO A 68 7.74 -4.52 5.46
C PRO A 68 6.90 -3.23 5.44
N LEU A 69 7.55 -2.14 5.04
CA LEU A 69 6.89 -0.86 4.85
C LEU A 69 5.79 -0.93 3.77
N PRO A 70 4.81 -0.01 3.81
CA PRO A 70 3.79 0.09 2.77
C PRO A 70 4.40 0.26 1.38
N PHE A 71 3.75 -0.33 0.39
CA PHE A 71 4.19 -0.22 -1.00
C PHE A 71 4.17 1.24 -1.47
N VAL A 72 5.19 1.63 -2.22
CA VAL A 72 5.25 2.93 -2.89
C VAL A 72 4.57 2.78 -4.24
N VAL A 73 3.45 3.48 -4.44
CA VAL A 73 2.76 3.53 -5.73
C VAL A 73 3.05 4.87 -6.37
N GLY A 74 3.42 4.86 -7.64
CA GLY A 74 3.70 6.10 -8.34
C GLY A 74 4.15 5.88 -9.76
N ARG A 75 4.28 6.98 -10.49
CA ARG A 75 4.80 6.97 -11.85
C ARG A 75 6.26 7.40 -11.86
N ILE A 76 7.08 6.67 -12.62
CA ILE A 76 8.49 7.02 -12.77
C ILE A 76 8.58 8.33 -13.56
N VAL A 77 9.21 9.34 -12.97
CA VAL A 77 9.46 10.63 -13.60
C VAL A 77 10.92 10.80 -14.04
N GLY A 78 11.82 9.97 -13.49
CA GLY A 78 13.22 9.95 -13.86
C GLY A 78 13.95 8.79 -13.20
N VAL A 79 15.06 8.39 -13.81
CA VAL A 79 16.03 7.45 -13.24
C VAL A 79 17.42 8.05 -13.45
N GLU A 80 18.19 8.21 -12.39
CA GLU A 80 19.53 8.80 -12.41
C GLU A 80 20.42 8.16 -11.35
N ASP A 81 21.64 7.75 -11.72
CA ASP A 81 22.66 7.24 -10.79
C ASP A 81 22.12 6.19 -9.79
N ASP A 82 21.45 5.17 -10.31
CA ASP A 82 20.82 4.11 -9.50
C ASP A 82 19.66 4.58 -8.59
N ARG A 83 19.15 5.78 -8.83
CA ARG A 83 17.99 6.34 -8.12
C ARG A 83 16.79 6.44 -9.03
N ILE A 84 15.65 6.01 -8.52
CA ILE A 84 14.36 6.03 -9.19
C ILE A 84 13.52 7.11 -8.53
N TYR A 85 13.08 8.07 -9.34
CA TYR A 85 12.21 9.16 -8.91
C TYR A 85 10.78 8.80 -9.28
N LEU A 86 9.95 8.59 -8.25
CA LEU A 86 8.54 8.27 -8.38
C LEU A 86 7.72 9.48 -7.98
N ARG A 87 6.73 9.81 -8.80
CA ARG A 87 5.69 10.78 -8.44
C ARG A 87 4.42 10.03 -8.05
N ASP A 88 3.96 10.23 -6.82
CA ASP A 88 2.66 9.74 -6.38
C ASP A 88 1.50 10.58 -6.98
N MET A 89 0.27 10.10 -6.86
CA MET A 89 -0.96 10.83 -7.21
C MET A 89 -1.09 12.18 -6.49
N ALA A 90 -0.55 12.31 -5.26
CA ALA A 90 -0.47 13.57 -4.53
C ALA A 90 0.53 14.58 -5.12
N GLY A 91 1.37 14.14 -6.07
CA GLY A 91 2.43 14.97 -6.69
C GLY A 91 3.75 14.97 -5.90
N GLU A 92 3.82 14.26 -4.78
CA GLU A 92 5.04 14.08 -4.00
C GLU A 92 6.05 13.23 -4.75
N ILE A 93 7.33 13.61 -4.68
CA ILE A 93 8.43 12.86 -5.29
C ILE A 93 9.11 11.99 -4.23
N THR A 94 9.02 10.68 -4.42
CA THR A 94 9.72 9.68 -3.62
C THR A 94 10.94 9.22 -4.40
N VAL A 95 12.10 9.24 -3.76
CA VAL A 95 13.36 8.76 -4.33
C VAL A 95 13.68 7.42 -3.69
N LEU A 96 13.93 6.40 -4.51
CA LEU A 96 14.33 5.06 -4.10
C LEU A 96 15.63 4.68 -4.81
N THR A 97 16.46 3.85 -4.19
CA THR A 97 17.72 3.32 -4.75
C THR A 97 17.55 1.85 -5.09
N PHE A 98 18.21 1.29 -6.13
CA PHE A 98 18.01 -0.12 -6.50
C PHE A 98 18.23 -1.11 -5.35
N ASP A 99 19.18 -0.81 -4.45
CA ASP A 99 19.46 -1.59 -3.24
C ASP A 99 18.27 -1.68 -2.25
N ASP A 100 17.37 -0.68 -2.26
CA ASP A 100 16.17 -0.66 -1.40
C ASP A 100 14.95 -1.30 -2.08
N LEU A 101 15.06 -1.81 -3.32
CA LEU A 101 13.93 -2.47 -4.00
C LEU A 101 13.91 -3.96 -3.70
N ASN A 102 12.80 -4.42 -3.10
CA ASN A 102 12.51 -5.84 -2.97
C ASN A 102 11.77 -6.38 -4.20
N HIS A 103 10.70 -5.69 -4.62
CA HIS A 103 9.80 -6.18 -5.66
C HIS A 103 9.10 -5.01 -6.37
N ILE A 104 8.95 -5.09 -7.69
CA ILE A 104 8.20 -4.14 -8.52
C ILE A 104 7.08 -4.89 -9.24
N SER A 105 5.88 -4.35 -9.17
CA SER A 105 4.73 -4.79 -9.95
C SER A 105 4.18 -3.65 -10.80
N GLU A 106 3.79 -3.97 -12.02
CA GLU A 106 3.16 -3.02 -12.92
C GLU A 106 1.68 -2.77 -12.55
N GLY A 107 1.29 -1.50 -12.48
CA GLY A 107 -0.07 -1.08 -12.12
C GLY A 107 -0.28 -0.81 -10.64
N THR A 108 -1.41 -0.18 -10.32
CA THR A 108 -1.96 -0.14 -8.96
C THR A 108 -2.41 -1.55 -8.62
N ILE A 109 -2.06 -2.07 -7.44
CA ILE A 109 -2.53 -3.38 -6.96
C ILE A 109 -4.05 -3.31 -6.72
N GLU A 110 -4.84 -3.30 -7.78
CA GLU A 110 -6.31 -3.40 -7.77
C GLU A 110 -6.76 -4.83 -8.12
N LYS A 111 -5.83 -5.70 -8.54
CA LYS A 111 -6.17 -6.97 -9.22
C LYS A 111 -5.73 -8.27 -8.54
N TRP A 112 -5.25 -8.24 -7.30
CA TRP A 112 -5.00 -9.47 -6.52
C TRP A 112 -6.08 -9.76 -5.46
N TYR A 113 -7.27 -9.16 -5.63
CA TYR A 113 -8.44 -9.50 -4.83
C TYR A 113 -9.55 -10.04 -5.75
N ARG A 114 -9.40 -11.30 -6.17
CA ARG A 114 -10.53 -12.13 -6.58
C ARG A 114 -10.34 -13.57 -6.14
#